data_AF-A0A7S7AXS3-F1
#
_entry.id   AF-A0A7S7AXS3-F1
#
_cell.length_a   1.000
_cell.length_b   1.000
_cell.length_c   1.000
_cell.angle_alpha   90.00
_cell.angle_beta   90.00
_cell.angle_gamma   90.00
#
_symmetry.space_group_name_H-M   'P 1'
#
loop_
_entity.id
_entity.type
_entity.pdbx_description
1 polymer ?
#
loop_
_entity_poly.entity_id
_entity_poly.type
_entity_poly.pdbx_seq_one_letter_code
_entity_poly.pdbx_strand_id
1 'polypeptide(L)'
;MMKQKKIVSMIGVLVVIIGAVALITGCPNKSAEYTKEDFVLKFKNESGQKCYVEIHGWSYDESNIHVSFPDVLKTEIPVGGEKNITVKDVVVSEKTSKRIKPYNQHFMILVVSDSPMYSGKWHNFDSKSKTQYTEGTFHIKLEGNTFTVDFTN
;
A
#
# COMPACT_ATOMS: atom_id res chain seq x y z
N MET A 1 16.58 7.71 84.08
CA MET A 1 15.93 6.44 83.68
C MET A 1 14.65 6.76 82.92
N MET A 2 14.67 6.64 81.59
CA MET A 2 13.52 6.31 80.74
C MET A 2 14.05 5.87 79.38
N LYS A 3 13.76 4.61 79.03
CA LYS A 3 13.95 3.96 77.74
C LYS A 3 12.80 4.34 76.80
N GLN A 4 13.04 4.13 75.48
CA GLN A 4 12.10 3.92 74.35
C GLN A 4 12.22 5.01 73.28
N LYS A 5 12.20 4.76 71.96
CA LYS A 5 12.20 3.57 71.08
C LYS A 5 12.59 4.11 69.70
N LYS A 6 13.25 3.30 68.87
CA LYS A 6 13.57 3.60 67.47
C LYS A 6 12.28 3.79 66.65
N ILE A 7 12.18 4.83 65.84
CA ILE A 7 11.37 4.86 64.62
C ILE A 7 12.21 5.56 63.56
N VAL A 8 12.75 4.77 62.62
CA VAL A 8 13.41 5.27 61.42
C VAL A 8 12.28 5.66 60.46
N SER A 9 12.12 6.97 60.23
CA SER A 9 11.16 7.49 59.28
C SER A 9 11.70 7.30 57.86
N MET A 10 11.07 6.41 57.10
CA MET A 10 11.22 6.34 55.65
C MET A 10 10.69 7.63 55.03
N ILE A 11 11.59 8.56 54.72
CA ILE A 11 11.31 9.65 53.79
C ILE A 11 11.80 9.18 52.42
N GLY A 12 10.87 8.61 51.67
CA GLY A 12 11.01 8.50 50.23
C GLY A 12 10.76 9.87 49.61
N VAL A 13 11.73 10.39 48.85
CA VAL A 13 11.47 11.42 47.84
C VAL A 13 12.32 11.11 46.62
N LEU A 14 11.60 10.68 45.60
CA LEU A 14 11.97 10.55 44.20
C LEU A 14 12.37 11.95 43.67
N VAL A 15 13.65 12.20 43.43
CA VAL A 15 14.12 13.44 42.77
C VAL A 15 14.82 13.06 41.48
N VAL A 16 14.07 12.90 40.39
CA VAL A 16 14.60 13.02 39.03
C VAL A 16 13.49 13.45 38.07
N ILE A 17 13.03 14.70 38.09
CA ILE A 17 12.51 15.37 36.87
C ILE A 17 12.79 16.89 37.00
N ILE A 18 14.06 17.29 36.86
CA ILE A 18 14.39 18.64 36.39
C ILE A 18 14.94 18.45 34.99
N GLY A 19 14.02 18.40 34.03
CA GLY A 19 14.31 18.20 32.61
C GLY A 19 13.11 18.58 31.75
N ALA A 20 12.28 19.49 32.23
CA ALA A 20 11.18 20.07 31.47
C ALA A 20 11.26 21.57 31.68
N VAL A 21 11.99 22.28 30.82
CA VAL A 21 11.66 23.61 30.26
C VAL A 21 12.78 23.95 29.25
N ALA A 22 12.72 23.41 28.02
CA ALA A 22 13.48 23.98 26.88
C ALA A 22 13.06 23.47 25.48
N LEU A 23 11.86 22.93 25.25
CA LEU A 23 11.44 22.52 23.89
C LEU A 23 9.96 22.83 23.58
N ILE A 24 9.42 23.93 24.11
CA ILE A 24 8.06 24.41 23.78
C ILE A 24 8.13 25.72 22.99
N THR A 25 9.00 25.82 21.98
CA THR A 25 8.89 26.82 20.91
C THR A 25 9.43 26.24 19.60
N GLY A 26 8.85 25.14 19.18
CA GLY A 26 8.87 24.74 17.78
C GLY A 26 7.51 24.14 17.53
N CYS A 27 6.63 24.83 16.79
CA CYS A 27 5.56 24.10 16.12
C CYS A 27 6.27 23.00 15.33
N PRO A 28 6.13 21.71 15.66
CA PRO A 28 6.53 20.72 14.69
C PRO A 28 5.58 20.97 13.53
N ASN A 29 6.10 21.46 12.41
CA ASN A 29 5.45 21.23 11.13
C ASN A 29 5.36 19.70 11.05
N LYS A 30 4.27 19.13 11.57
CA LYS A 30 4.00 17.70 11.49
C LYS A 30 3.88 17.44 10.01
N SER A 31 4.97 16.96 9.42
CA SER A 31 4.99 16.41 8.08
C SER A 31 3.86 15.40 8.00
N ALA A 32 3.15 15.42 6.89
CA ALA A 32 2.13 14.44 6.59
C ALA A 32 2.67 13.02 6.81
N GLU A 33 1.91 12.19 7.51
CA GLU A 33 2.23 10.79 7.74
C GLU A 33 1.39 9.94 6.78
N TYR A 34 2.04 9.21 5.88
CA TYR A 34 1.36 8.34 4.93
C TYR A 34 1.17 6.95 5.51
N THR A 35 -0.06 6.45 5.46
CA THR A 35 -0.35 5.03 5.68
C THR A 35 -0.15 4.31 4.35
N LYS A 36 0.68 3.27 4.38
CA LYS A 36 0.96 2.41 3.23
C LYS A 36 0.51 1.00 3.52
N GLU A 37 0.02 0.32 2.48
CA GLU A 37 -0.40 -1.06 2.55
C GLU A 37 0.12 -1.84 1.34
N ASP A 38 0.27 -3.15 1.52
CA ASP A 38 0.50 -4.08 0.42
C ASP A 38 -0.83 -4.55 -0.13
N PHE A 39 -0.97 -4.49 -1.45
CA PHE A 39 -2.16 -4.92 -2.17
C PHE A 39 -1.87 -6.23 -2.89
N VAL A 40 -2.82 -7.17 -2.85
CA VAL A 40 -2.71 -8.46 -3.54
C VAL A 40 -3.75 -8.48 -4.65
N LEU A 41 -3.28 -8.55 -5.89
CA LEU A 41 -4.10 -8.61 -7.09
C LEU A 41 -4.06 -10.04 -7.65
N LYS A 42 -5.24 -10.61 -7.91
CA LYS A 42 -5.36 -11.97 -8.44
C LYS A 42 -5.50 -11.95 -9.95
N PHE A 43 -4.66 -12.71 -10.65
CA PHE A 43 -4.68 -12.86 -12.09
C PHE A 43 -4.99 -14.31 -12.49
N LYS A 44 -5.74 -14.48 -13.56
CA LYS A 44 -6.00 -15.77 -14.20
C LYS A 44 -5.65 -15.70 -15.67
N ASN A 45 -4.83 -16.64 -16.15
CA ASN A 45 -4.43 -16.70 -17.56
C ASN A 45 -5.33 -17.65 -18.34
N GLU A 46 -6.25 -17.08 -19.11
CA GLU A 46 -7.21 -17.76 -19.97
C GLU A 46 -6.83 -17.64 -21.46
N SER A 47 -5.68 -17.02 -21.75
CA SER A 47 -5.21 -16.75 -23.11
C SER A 47 -4.68 -17.99 -23.85
N GLY A 48 -4.34 -19.05 -23.11
CA GLY A 48 -3.64 -20.21 -23.65
C GLY A 48 -2.17 -19.96 -24.01
N GLN A 49 -1.64 -18.75 -23.76
CA GLN A 49 -0.27 -18.36 -24.08
C GLN A 49 0.53 -18.02 -22.83
N LYS A 50 1.83 -18.28 -22.89
CA LYS A 50 2.76 -17.80 -21.87
C LYS A 50 2.79 -16.27 -21.90
N CYS A 51 2.52 -15.64 -20.77
CA CYS A 51 2.51 -14.19 -20.64
C CYS A 51 3.03 -13.74 -19.27
N TYR A 52 3.34 -12.45 -19.20
CA TYR A 52 3.83 -11.78 -18.01
C TYR A 52 2.99 -10.54 -17.76
N VAL A 53 2.81 -10.19 -16.49
CA VAL A 53 2.11 -8.97 -16.08
C VAL A 53 3.11 -7.94 -15.57
N GLU A 54 2.96 -6.72 -16.05
CA GLU A 54 3.57 -5.51 -15.53
C GLU A 54 2.48 -4.63 -14.90
N ILE A 55 2.75 -4.07 -13.72
CA ILE A 55 1.81 -3.21 -13.00
C ILE A 55 2.54 -1.93 -12.63
N HIS A 56 1.99 -0.82 -13.09
CA HIS A 56 2.33 0.52 -12.67
C HIS A 56 1.12 1.16 -11.99
N GLY A 57 1.31 2.30 -11.37
CA GLY A 57 0.19 3.10 -10.94
C GLY A 57 0.52 4.11 -9.87
N TRP A 58 -0.54 4.68 -9.32
CA TRP A 58 -0.44 5.68 -8.29
C TRP A 58 -1.68 5.69 -7.42
N SER A 59 -1.48 6.17 -6.20
CA SER A 59 -2.56 6.61 -5.34
C SER A 59 -2.91 8.05 -5.69
N TYR A 60 -4.20 8.40 -5.76
CA TYR A 60 -4.65 9.77 -5.98
C TYR A 60 -5.73 10.18 -4.99
N ASP A 61 -5.75 11.47 -4.65
CA ASP A 61 -6.76 12.04 -3.78
C ASP A 61 -7.73 12.95 -4.53
N GLU A 62 -8.72 13.52 -3.83
CA GLU A 62 -9.72 14.43 -4.42
C GLU A 62 -9.14 15.69 -5.07
N SER A 63 -7.89 16.05 -4.74
CA SER A 63 -7.15 17.18 -5.31
C SER A 63 -6.26 16.76 -6.48
N ASN A 64 -6.36 15.50 -6.94
CA ASN A 64 -5.51 14.89 -7.97
C ASN A 64 -4.01 14.95 -7.64
N ILE A 65 -3.64 14.93 -6.35
CA ILE A 65 -2.24 14.72 -5.98
C ILE A 65 -1.94 13.23 -6.12
N HIS A 66 -0.95 12.90 -6.95
CA HIS A 66 -0.59 11.52 -7.23
C HIS A 66 0.66 11.11 -6.45
N VAL A 67 0.62 9.91 -5.87
CA VAL A 67 1.77 9.27 -5.23
C VAL A 67 1.97 7.91 -5.89
N SER A 68 2.99 7.80 -6.73
CA SER A 68 3.34 6.54 -7.38
C SER A 68 3.76 5.48 -6.35
N PHE A 69 3.31 4.25 -6.54
CA PHE A 69 3.82 3.09 -5.83
C PHE A 69 4.85 2.34 -6.69
N PRO A 70 5.71 1.50 -6.10
CA PRO A 70 6.71 0.73 -6.84
C PRO A 70 6.08 -0.14 -7.95
N ASP A 71 6.70 -0.11 -9.12
CA ASP A 71 6.28 -0.93 -10.25
C ASP A 71 6.55 -2.41 -9.98
N VAL A 72 5.64 -3.27 -10.45
CA VAL A 72 5.87 -4.71 -10.55
C VAL A 72 6.19 -5.04 -12.00
N LEU A 73 7.39 -5.57 -12.23
CA LEU A 73 7.87 -5.88 -13.57
C LEU A 73 7.81 -7.37 -13.86
N LYS A 74 7.36 -7.71 -15.07
CA LYS A 74 7.49 -9.02 -15.73
C LYS A 74 7.20 -10.23 -14.83
N THR A 75 6.03 -10.28 -14.21
CA THR A 75 5.60 -11.42 -13.40
C THR A 75 4.88 -12.47 -14.26
N GLU A 76 5.46 -13.66 -14.41
CA GLU A 76 4.86 -14.74 -15.21
C GLU A 76 3.54 -15.23 -14.62
N ILE A 77 2.49 -15.38 -15.44
CA ILE A 77 1.21 -15.99 -15.06
C ILE A 77 1.08 -17.39 -15.69
N PRO A 78 0.91 -18.46 -14.89
CA PRO A 78 0.83 -19.82 -15.40
C PRO A 78 -0.30 -20.01 -16.42
N VAL A 79 -0.03 -20.64 -17.55
CA VAL A 79 -1.03 -20.89 -18.60
C VAL A 79 -2.17 -21.75 -18.05
N GLY A 80 -3.41 -21.29 -18.19
CA GLY A 80 -4.60 -21.94 -17.64
C GLY A 80 -4.70 -21.87 -16.11
N GLY A 81 -3.77 -21.18 -15.44
CA GLY A 81 -3.68 -21.09 -13.99
C GLY A 81 -3.92 -19.69 -13.45
N GLU A 82 -3.81 -19.60 -12.12
CA GLU A 82 -3.97 -18.36 -11.36
C GLU A 82 -2.66 -17.98 -10.67
N LYS A 83 -2.46 -16.68 -10.45
CA LYS A 83 -1.35 -16.16 -9.66
C LYS A 83 -1.73 -14.86 -8.96
N ASN A 84 -1.32 -14.75 -7.70
CA ASN A 84 -1.40 -13.51 -6.94
C ASN A 84 -0.12 -12.70 -7.13
N ILE A 85 -0.28 -11.39 -7.33
CA ILE A 85 0.81 -10.42 -7.41
C ILE A 85 0.65 -9.41 -6.27
N THR A 86 1.73 -9.17 -5.52
CA THR A 86 1.74 -8.16 -4.46
C THR A 86 2.32 -6.84 -4.99
N VAL A 87 1.53 -5.78 -4.95
CA VAL A 87 1.97 -4.39 -5.15
C VAL A 87 2.25 -3.80 -3.77
N LYS A 88 3.49 -3.38 -3.51
CA LYS A 88 3.93 -2.94 -2.19
C LYS A 88 3.76 -1.44 -2.00
N ASP A 89 3.78 -1.01 -0.74
CA ASP A 89 3.94 0.40 -0.37
C ASP A 89 2.88 1.36 -0.96
N VAL A 90 1.67 0.86 -1.21
CA VAL A 90 0.57 1.64 -1.80
C VAL A 90 0.01 2.60 -0.76
N VAL A 91 0.01 3.90 -1.05
CA VAL A 91 -0.52 4.92 -0.13
C VAL A 91 -2.05 4.84 -0.11
N VAL A 92 -2.63 4.61 1.07
CA VAL A 92 -4.09 4.51 1.24
C VAL A 92 -4.69 5.72 1.96
N SER A 93 -3.87 6.40 2.78
CA SER A 93 -4.29 7.63 3.44
C SER A 93 -3.11 8.48 3.86
N GLU A 94 -3.37 9.76 4.05
CA GLU A 94 -2.47 10.76 4.61
C GLU A 94 -3.07 11.32 5.89
N LYS A 95 -2.31 11.29 6.99
CA LYS A 95 -2.71 11.86 8.28
C LYS A 95 -1.93 13.14 8.53
N THR A 96 -2.66 14.19 8.84
CA THR A 96 -2.13 15.46 9.35
C THR A 96 -2.63 15.69 10.77
N SER A 97 -2.19 16.76 11.42
CA SER A 97 -2.74 17.15 12.73
C SER A 97 -4.23 17.54 12.68
N LYS A 98 -4.79 17.80 11.51
CA LYS A 98 -6.15 18.34 11.33
C LYS A 98 -7.14 17.32 10.77
N ARG A 99 -6.68 16.35 9.97
CA ARG A 99 -7.54 15.42 9.22
C ARG A 99 -6.80 14.18 8.77
N ILE A 100 -7.57 13.17 8.38
CA ILE A 100 -7.15 12.01 7.60
C ILE A 100 -7.74 12.17 6.20
N LYS A 101 -6.89 12.11 5.17
CA LYS A 101 -7.28 12.20 3.76
C LYS A 101 -7.14 10.81 3.12
N PRO A 102 -8.22 10.21 2.59
CA PRO A 102 -8.12 8.94 1.88
C PRO A 102 -7.55 9.14 0.47
N TYR A 103 -6.93 8.09 -0.05
CA TYR A 103 -6.49 8.00 -1.44
C TYR A 103 -7.22 6.84 -2.13
N ASN A 104 -7.60 7.05 -3.38
CA ASN A 104 -8.02 6.00 -4.31
C ASN A 104 -6.79 5.47 -5.06
N GLN A 105 -6.91 4.32 -5.70
CA GLN A 105 -5.79 3.69 -6.40
C GLN A 105 -6.10 3.50 -7.87
N HIS A 106 -5.13 3.90 -8.70
CA HIS A 106 -5.14 3.67 -10.13
C HIS A 106 -4.06 2.66 -10.48
N PHE A 107 -4.45 1.54 -11.10
CA PHE A 107 -3.54 0.51 -11.60
C PHE A 107 -3.51 0.55 -13.11
N MET A 108 -2.30 0.61 -13.67
CA MET A 108 -2.04 0.40 -15.08
C MET A 108 -1.44 -0.98 -15.25
N ILE A 109 -2.15 -1.87 -15.92
CA ILE A 109 -1.78 -3.27 -16.10
C ILE A 109 -1.42 -3.49 -17.56
N LEU A 110 -0.23 -4.04 -17.82
CA LEU A 110 0.19 -4.46 -19.15
C LEU A 110 0.50 -5.95 -19.13
N VAL A 111 -0.03 -6.67 -20.12
CA VAL A 111 0.32 -8.07 -20.35
C VAL A 111 1.34 -8.14 -21.48
N VAL A 112 2.54 -8.64 -21.20
CA VAL A 112 3.62 -8.77 -22.17
C VAL A 112 3.93 -10.24 -22.47
N SER A 113 4.56 -10.49 -23.61
CA SER A 113 4.97 -11.80 -24.09
C SER A 113 6.41 -11.72 -24.60
N ASP A 114 7.17 -12.80 -24.43
CA ASP A 114 8.50 -12.93 -25.04
C ASP A 114 8.42 -13.21 -26.55
N SER A 115 7.28 -13.70 -27.04
CA SER A 115 7.02 -13.87 -28.47
C SER A 115 6.60 -12.53 -29.09
N PRO A 116 7.23 -12.09 -30.20
CA PRO A 116 6.87 -10.87 -30.91
C PRO A 116 5.54 -10.99 -31.68
N MET A 117 4.98 -12.20 -31.79
CA MET A 117 3.67 -12.42 -32.40
C MET A 117 2.54 -11.83 -31.56
N TYR A 118 2.74 -11.73 -30.24
CA TYR A 118 1.72 -11.27 -29.31
C TYR A 118 2.05 -9.88 -28.78
N SER A 119 1.02 -9.06 -28.63
CA SER A 119 1.13 -7.69 -28.12
C SER A 119 0.23 -7.49 -26.91
N GLY A 120 0.62 -6.55 -26.05
CA GLY A 120 -0.16 -6.10 -24.91
C GLY A 120 -0.73 -4.70 -25.13
N LYS A 121 -1.81 -4.39 -24.43
CA LYS A 121 -2.30 -3.02 -24.25
C LYS A 121 -2.37 -2.69 -22.77
N TRP A 122 -2.17 -1.42 -22.45
CA TRP A 122 -2.40 -0.91 -21.11
C TRP A 122 -3.89 -1.00 -20.77
N HIS A 123 -4.18 -1.60 -19.62
CA HIS A 123 -5.49 -1.67 -19.02
C HIS A 123 -5.50 -0.85 -17.73
N ASN A 124 -6.36 0.15 -17.68
CA ASN A 124 -6.49 1.04 -16.52
C ASN A 124 -7.60 0.53 -15.60
N PHE A 125 -7.31 0.45 -14.31
CA PHE A 125 -8.24 0.01 -13.29
C PHE A 125 -8.24 0.98 -12.11
N ASP A 126 -9.34 1.73 -11.96
CA ASP A 126 -9.59 2.60 -10.81
C ASP A 126 -10.30 1.83 -9.70
N SER A 127 -9.61 1.67 -8.57
CA SER A 127 -10.19 1.15 -7.35
C SER A 127 -10.64 2.28 -6.44
N LYS A 128 -11.91 2.22 -6.02
CA LYS A 128 -12.48 3.11 -5.00
C LYS A 128 -12.42 2.49 -3.59
N SER A 129 -12.14 1.20 -3.49
CA SER A 129 -12.03 0.50 -2.21
C SER A 129 -11.17 -0.74 -2.32
N LYS A 130 -10.54 -1.11 -1.19
CA LYS A 130 -9.72 -2.32 -1.10
C LYS A 130 -10.48 -3.59 -1.48
N THR A 131 -11.72 -3.71 -1.01
CA THR A 131 -12.59 -4.85 -1.30
C THR A 131 -12.80 -5.08 -2.80
N GLN A 132 -12.79 -4.01 -3.61
CA GLN A 132 -13.05 -4.11 -5.04
C GLN A 132 -12.02 -4.98 -5.77
N TYR A 133 -10.75 -5.02 -5.34
CA TYR A 133 -9.72 -5.83 -6.02
C TYR A 133 -9.22 -7.02 -5.19
N THR A 134 -9.48 -7.07 -3.88
CA THR A 134 -9.07 -8.22 -3.05
C THR A 134 -9.96 -9.43 -3.27
N GLU A 135 -11.21 -9.22 -3.68
CA GLU A 135 -12.18 -10.30 -3.88
C GLU A 135 -12.31 -10.70 -5.36
N GLY A 136 -12.00 -9.76 -6.27
CA GLY A 136 -12.09 -10.02 -7.70
C GLY A 136 -10.82 -10.59 -8.33
N THR A 137 -10.93 -10.85 -9.63
CA THR A 137 -9.89 -11.47 -10.46
C THR A 137 -9.73 -10.71 -11.77
N PHE A 138 -8.49 -10.49 -12.17
CA PHE A 138 -8.11 -10.03 -13.51
C PHE A 138 -7.95 -11.23 -14.45
N HIS A 139 -8.80 -11.30 -15.47
CA HIS A 139 -8.82 -12.36 -16.47
C HIS A 139 -8.04 -11.93 -17.70
N ILE A 140 -6.93 -12.61 -17.97
CA ILE A 140 -6.09 -12.38 -19.15
C ILE A 140 -6.60 -13.26 -20.29
N LYS A 141 -7.00 -12.64 -21.39
CA LYS A 141 -7.51 -13.30 -22.60
C LYS A 141 -6.68 -12.92 -23.81
N LEU A 142 -6.90 -13.60 -24.93
CA LEU A 142 -6.26 -13.30 -26.21
C LEU A 142 -7.33 -13.04 -27.27
N GLU A 143 -7.27 -11.86 -27.88
CA GLU A 143 -8.13 -11.47 -28.99
C GLU A 143 -7.26 -11.30 -30.24
N GLY A 144 -7.33 -12.29 -31.13
CA GLY A 144 -6.39 -12.42 -32.23
C GLY A 144 -4.96 -12.61 -31.70
N ASN A 145 -4.14 -11.56 -31.79
CA ASN A 145 -2.76 -11.53 -31.32
C ASN A 145 -2.53 -10.51 -30.18
N THR A 146 -3.60 -9.97 -29.60
CA THR A 146 -3.52 -8.95 -28.55
C THR A 146 -4.04 -9.51 -27.23
N PHE A 147 -3.25 -9.40 -26.17
CA PHE A 147 -3.73 -9.70 -24.83
C PHE A 147 -4.72 -8.63 -24.37
N THR A 148 -5.83 -9.07 -23.81
CA THR A 148 -6.83 -8.23 -23.14
C THR A 148 -6.95 -8.65 -21.68
N VAL A 149 -7.37 -7.71 -20.84
CA VAL A 149 -7.58 -7.92 -19.40
C VAL A 149 -8.99 -7.48 -19.08
N ASP A 150 -9.78 -8.39 -18.51
CA ASP A 150 -11.09 -8.11 -17.94
C ASP A 150 -11.01 -8.21 -16.41
N PHE A 151 -11.89 -7.52 -15.70
CA PHE A 151 -12.01 -7.63 -14.26
C PHE A 151 -13.39 -8.17 -13.86
N THR A 152 -13.44 -9.11 -12.92
CA THR A 152 -14.69 -9.65 -12.38
C THR A 152 -14.59 -9.73 -10.85
N ASN A 153 -15.63 -9.27 -10.16
CA ASN A 153 -15.76 -9.29 -8.71
C ASN A 153 -16.84 -10.30 -8.30
#